data_AF-A0A151ASB9-F1
#
_entry.id   AF-A0A151ASB9-F1
#
_cell.length_a   1.000
_cell.length_b   1.000
_cell.length_c   1.000
_cell.angle_alpha   90.00
_cell.angle_beta   90.00
_cell.angle_gamma   90.00
#
_symmetry.space_group_name_H-M   'P 1'
#
loop_
_entity.id
_entity.type
_entity.pdbx_description
1 polymer ?
#
loop_
_entity_poly.entity_id
_entity_poly.type
_entity_poly.pdbx_seq_one_letter_code
_entity_poly.pdbx_strand_id
1 'polypeptide(L)'
;MIKNLLKLEWNKIKYPYLISLGVGILYSCLIILPFISGYSYNHKIEIWQQSNQVFDLIFPLLAVLPSCWLMYYERKNNFFIYNLTRVSKKKYIISKWLMTSIGSAMIIFVVSFAGLIFCLKFTNNVKLNAIKLNGYDTSLKEFYGYYLANKPYLYGLILSVWRAVIGFIIGTFGFVLSLYINNIFIILTGPFVYVFIESYMFAILGVPYYSIVTSFDPSILIAKVISLKRILVGPFLLIMVICIISIYFSCIKKKSIHYI
;
A
#
# COMPACT_ATOMS: atom_id res chain seq x y z
N MET A 1 14.87 -26.40 -0.11
CA MET A 1 15.84 -25.36 0.30
C MET A 1 15.22 -23.97 0.46
N ILE A 2 14.51 -23.40 -0.54
CA ILE A 2 13.88 -22.07 -0.43
C ILE A 2 12.84 -22.00 0.70
N LYS A 3 12.01 -23.04 0.87
CA LYS A 3 11.01 -23.12 1.95
C LYS A 3 11.61 -22.94 3.35
N ASN A 4 12.81 -23.47 3.60
CA ASN A 4 13.49 -23.34 4.89
C ASN A 4 14.02 -21.91 5.11
N LEU A 5 14.49 -21.26 4.04
CA LEU A 5 14.92 -19.86 4.09
C LEU A 5 13.73 -18.93 4.36
N LEU A 6 12.62 -19.14 3.67
CA LEU A 6 11.38 -18.42 3.90
C LEU A 6 10.90 -18.55 5.36
N LYS A 7 11.00 -19.75 5.95
CA LYS A 7 10.64 -19.98 7.35
C LYS A 7 11.57 -19.23 8.34
N LEU A 8 12.87 -19.19 8.05
CA LEU A 8 13.84 -18.45 8.87
C LEU A 8 13.60 -16.94 8.79
N GLU A 9 13.37 -16.42 7.59
CA GLU A 9 13.07 -15.00 7.38
C GLU A 9 11.76 -14.59 8.06
N TRP A 10 10.72 -15.42 7.95
CA TRP A 10 9.46 -15.19 8.66
C TRP A 10 9.65 -15.09 10.18
N ASN A 11 10.49 -15.95 10.76
CA ASN A 11 10.73 -15.91 12.21
C ASN A 11 11.41 -14.62 12.68
N LYS A 12 12.22 -13.98 11.84
CA LYS A 12 12.82 -12.66 12.13
C LYS A 12 11.79 -11.53 12.04
N ILE A 13 10.88 -11.66 11.09
CA ILE A 13 9.99 -10.59 10.62
C ILE A 13 8.61 -10.61 11.31
N LYS A 14 8.20 -11.74 11.91
CA LYS A 14 6.86 -11.92 12.46
C LYS A 14 6.46 -10.89 13.53
N TYR A 15 7.37 -10.51 14.43
CA TYR A 15 7.07 -9.55 15.51
C TYR A 15 6.86 -8.12 15.01
N PRO A 16 7.77 -7.51 14.23
CA PRO A 16 7.52 -6.17 13.69
C PRO A 16 6.27 -6.14 12.81
N TYR A 17 5.95 -7.25 12.13
CA TYR A 17 4.73 -7.39 11.35
C TYR A 17 3.47 -7.39 12.20
N LEU A 18 3.43 -8.21 13.25
CA LEU A 18 2.28 -8.25 14.17
C LEU A 18 2.05 -6.89 14.84
N ILE A 19 3.13 -6.19 15.23
CA ILE A 19 3.04 -4.83 15.77
C ILE A 19 2.46 -3.88 14.73
N SER A 20 2.99 -3.87 13.51
CA SER A 20 2.49 -3.00 12.44
C SER A 20 1.04 -3.28 12.05
N LEU A 21 0.63 -4.55 12.07
CA LEU A 21 -0.75 -4.97 11.85
C LEU A 21 -1.66 -4.45 12.96
N GLY A 22 -1.28 -4.64 14.22
CA GLY A 22 -2.05 -4.14 15.36
C GLY A 22 -2.23 -2.63 15.32
N VAL A 23 -1.13 -1.89 15.10
CA VAL A 23 -1.15 -0.43 14.95
C VAL A 23 -2.00 0.00 13.76
N GLY A 24 -1.83 -0.65 12.61
CA GLY A 24 -2.59 -0.34 11.40
C GLY A 24 -4.10 -0.58 11.56
N ILE A 25 -4.50 -1.69 12.20
CA ILE A 25 -5.90 -2.00 12.46
C ILE A 25 -6.51 -0.97 13.41
N LEU A 26 -5.84 -0.68 14.53
CA LEU A 26 -6.30 0.34 15.47
C LEU A 26 -6.46 1.70 14.78
N TYR A 27 -5.47 2.09 13.97
CA TYR A 27 -5.53 3.30 13.17
C TYR A 27 -6.75 3.30 12.23
N SER A 28 -6.95 2.23 11.45
CA SER A 28 -8.10 2.14 10.52
C SER A 28 -9.45 2.27 11.22
N CYS A 29 -9.60 1.71 12.43
CA CYS A 29 -10.83 1.83 13.21
C CYS A 29 -11.03 3.24 13.79
N LEU A 30 -9.96 3.86 14.30
CA LEU A 30 -10.03 5.19 14.92
C LEU A 30 -10.35 6.28 13.91
N ILE A 31 -9.82 6.21 12.67
CA ILE A 31 -10.11 7.21 11.63
C ILE A 31 -11.59 7.23 11.26
N ILE A 32 -12.31 6.10 11.38
CA ILE A 32 -13.73 6.05 11.01
C ILE A 32 -14.59 6.87 11.98
N LEU A 33 -14.23 6.96 13.26
CA LEU A 33 -15.08 7.54 14.31
C LEU A 33 -15.49 9.00 14.06
N PRO A 34 -14.60 9.93 13.67
CA PRO A 34 -14.98 11.32 13.37
C PRO A 34 -15.93 11.45 12.17
N PHE A 35 -15.85 10.54 11.19
CA PHE A 35 -16.67 10.60 9.99
C PHE A 35 -18.11 10.13 10.24
N ILE A 36 -18.39 9.45 11.35
CA ILE A 36 -19.73 8.96 11.71
C ILE A 36 -20.68 10.12 12.09
N SER A 37 -20.18 11.15 12.77
CA SER A 37 -21.01 12.22 13.36
C SER A 37 -21.04 13.51 12.54
N GLY A 38 -20.09 13.71 11.62
CA GLY A 38 -19.87 14.99 10.94
C GLY A 38 -20.55 15.17 9.58
N TYR A 39 -21.09 14.10 8.97
CA TYR A 39 -21.54 14.14 7.57
C TYR A 39 -22.81 13.31 7.33
N SER A 40 -23.59 13.70 6.32
CA SER A 40 -24.72 12.92 5.82
C SER A 40 -24.29 12.06 4.63
N TYR A 41 -24.47 10.75 4.74
CA TYR A 41 -24.13 9.77 3.69
C TYR A 41 -25.37 9.06 3.16
N ASN A 42 -25.30 8.61 1.91
CA ASN A 42 -26.36 7.83 1.26
C ASN A 42 -26.19 6.34 1.57
N HIS A 43 -24.94 5.85 1.61
CA HIS A 43 -24.62 4.47 1.96
C HIS A 43 -23.54 4.38 3.05
N LYS A 44 -23.65 3.34 3.89
CA LYS A 44 -22.71 3.08 5.00
C LYS A 44 -21.25 2.90 4.56
N ILE A 45 -21.04 2.40 3.34
CA ILE A 45 -19.71 2.14 2.78
C ILE A 45 -18.98 3.43 2.36
N GLU A 46 -19.71 4.53 2.11
CA GLU A 46 -19.13 5.83 1.77
C GLU A 46 -18.32 6.40 2.95
N ILE A 47 -18.75 6.12 4.19
CA ILE A 47 -18.01 6.48 5.40
C ILE A 47 -16.62 5.85 5.38
N TRP A 48 -16.54 4.57 5.00
CA TRP A 48 -15.27 3.86 4.91
C TRP A 48 -14.40 4.45 3.79
N GLN A 49 -14.95 4.74 2.62
CA GLN A 49 -14.21 5.36 1.51
C GLN A 49 -13.67 6.73 1.89
N GLN A 50 -14.50 7.60 2.47
CA GLN A 50 -14.08 8.94 2.89
C GLN A 50 -13.01 8.89 3.98
N SER A 51 -13.15 7.98 4.95
CA SER A 51 -12.14 7.77 6.00
C SER A 51 -10.79 7.28 5.45
N ASN A 52 -10.80 6.54 4.34
CA ASN A 52 -9.59 5.99 3.74
C ASN A 52 -8.69 7.05 3.10
N GLN A 53 -9.18 8.24 2.78
CA GLN A 53 -8.33 9.32 2.26
C GLN A 53 -7.15 9.66 3.20
N VAL A 54 -7.37 9.52 4.52
CA VAL A 54 -6.30 9.69 5.52
C VAL A 54 -5.39 8.45 5.56
N PHE A 55 -5.93 7.25 5.34
CA PHE A 55 -5.17 6.01 5.25
C PHE A 55 -4.24 6.00 4.02
N ASP A 56 -4.68 6.56 2.90
CA ASP A 56 -3.93 6.71 1.65
C ASP A 56 -2.68 7.60 1.81
N LEU A 57 -2.62 8.38 2.89
CA LEU A 57 -1.45 9.17 3.22
C LEU A 57 -0.36 8.31 3.91
N ILE A 58 -0.78 7.41 4.80
CA ILE A 58 0.13 6.68 5.70
C ILE A 58 0.49 5.29 5.17
N PHE A 59 -0.28 4.73 4.24
CA PHE A 59 -0.04 3.37 3.72
C PHE A 59 1.37 3.09 3.20
N PRO A 60 2.14 4.04 2.58
CA PRO A 60 3.48 3.72 2.11
C PRO A 60 4.45 3.49 3.27
N LEU A 61 4.26 4.18 4.40
CA LEU A 61 5.04 3.97 5.62
C LEU A 61 4.70 2.62 6.25
N LEU A 62 3.40 2.31 6.37
CA LEU A 62 2.95 1.01 6.89
C LEU A 62 3.47 -0.17 6.07
N ALA A 63 3.61 -0.02 4.76
CA ALA A 63 4.17 -1.05 3.88
C ALA A 63 5.66 -1.34 4.12
N VAL A 64 6.44 -0.29 4.40
CA VAL A 64 7.92 -0.33 4.33
C VAL A 64 8.57 -0.50 5.70
N LEU A 65 8.06 0.19 6.72
CA LEU A 65 8.58 0.19 8.09
C LEU A 65 8.75 -1.20 8.71
N PRO A 66 7.86 -2.19 8.52
CA PRO A 66 7.97 -3.48 9.21
C PRO A 66 9.14 -4.33 8.72
N SER A 67 9.57 -4.13 7.48
CA SER A 67 10.38 -5.12 6.74
C SER A 67 11.72 -4.57 6.23
N CYS A 68 11.76 -3.32 5.77
CA CYS A 68 12.90 -2.81 4.99
C CYS A 68 14.15 -2.50 5.82
N TRP A 69 13.99 -2.22 7.11
CA TRP A 69 15.11 -2.01 8.04
C TRP A 69 15.96 -3.28 8.25
N LEU A 70 15.34 -4.47 8.23
CA LEU A 70 16.05 -5.73 8.45
C LEU A 70 17.11 -5.96 7.37
N MET A 71 16.77 -5.68 6.10
CA MET A 71 17.70 -5.81 4.99
C MET A 71 18.85 -4.80 5.08
N TYR A 72 18.56 -3.60 5.54
CA TYR A 72 19.58 -2.58 5.79
C TYR A 72 20.61 -3.04 6.84
N TYR A 73 20.17 -3.56 7.99
CA TYR A 73 21.09 -4.02 9.05
C TYR A 73 21.89 -5.26 8.63
N GLU A 74 21.29 -6.20 7.90
CA GLU A 74 22.04 -7.37 7.42
C GLU A 74 23.14 -7.00 6.42
N ARG A 75 22.94 -5.95 5.62
CA ARG A 75 24.00 -5.38 4.77
C ARG A 75 25.05 -4.67 5.60
N LYS A 76 24.65 -3.78 6.50
CA LYS A 76 25.56 -3.01 7.36
C LYS A 76 26.46 -3.90 8.23
N ASN A 77 25.93 -5.02 8.72
CA ASN A 77 26.66 -5.93 9.60
C ASN A 77 27.44 -7.01 8.84
N ASN A 78 27.56 -6.92 7.50
CA ASN A 78 28.19 -7.94 6.65
C ASN A 78 27.61 -9.35 6.80
N PHE A 79 26.41 -9.48 7.38
CA PHE A 79 25.74 -10.77 7.60
C PHE A 79 25.44 -11.48 6.26
N PHE A 80 25.32 -10.69 5.20
CA PHE A 80 25.17 -11.16 3.83
C PHE A 80 26.34 -12.07 3.38
N ILE A 81 27.58 -11.77 3.76
CA ILE A 81 28.78 -12.51 3.33
C ILE A 81 28.79 -13.93 3.92
N TYR A 82 28.42 -14.08 5.18
CA TYR A 82 28.36 -15.37 5.86
C TYR A 82 27.28 -16.29 5.26
N ASN A 83 26.10 -15.75 4.91
CA ASN A 83 25.02 -16.55 4.33
C ASN A 83 25.26 -16.97 2.87
N LEU A 84 26.06 -16.22 2.12
CA LEU A 84 26.39 -16.54 0.73
C LEU A 84 27.20 -17.82 0.56
N THR A 85 27.97 -18.22 1.58
CA THR A 85 28.73 -19.49 1.56
C THR A 85 27.83 -20.73 1.55
N ARG A 86 26.59 -20.60 2.04
CA ARG A 86 25.64 -21.72 2.20
C ARG A 86 24.54 -21.72 1.15
N VAL A 87 24.24 -20.58 0.53
CA VAL A 87 23.10 -20.40 -0.38
C VAL A 87 23.47 -19.48 -1.53
N SER A 88 23.08 -19.87 -2.76
CA SER A 88 23.23 -19.03 -3.93
C SER A 88 22.55 -17.66 -3.76
N LYS A 89 23.27 -16.58 -4.07
CA LYS A 89 22.81 -15.18 -3.95
C LYS A 89 21.41 -14.91 -4.51
N LYS A 90 21.12 -15.41 -5.72
CA LYS A 90 19.81 -15.22 -6.39
C LYS A 90 18.66 -15.74 -5.53
N LYS A 91 18.78 -16.97 -5.00
CA LYS A 91 17.76 -17.58 -4.14
C LYS A 91 17.56 -16.81 -2.84
N TYR A 92 18.64 -16.27 -2.25
CA TYR A 92 18.57 -15.47 -1.03
C TYR A 92 17.82 -14.15 -1.24
N ILE A 93 18.19 -13.38 -2.27
CA ILE A 93 17.56 -12.09 -2.59
C ILE A 93 16.08 -12.29 -2.93
N ILE A 94 15.74 -13.30 -3.75
CA ILE A 94 14.35 -13.61 -4.11
C ILE A 94 13.52 -13.98 -2.86
N SER A 95 14.08 -14.78 -1.96
CA SER A 95 13.38 -15.16 -0.71
C SER A 95 13.05 -13.94 0.15
N LYS A 96 13.99 -12.99 0.28
CA LYS A 96 13.76 -11.76 1.05
C LYS A 96 12.79 -10.81 0.35
N TRP A 97 12.95 -10.64 -0.96
CA TRP A 97 12.04 -9.82 -1.75
C TRP A 97 10.59 -10.32 -1.62
N LEU A 98 10.38 -11.65 -1.73
CA LEU A 98 9.05 -12.24 -1.55
C LEU A 98 8.49 -11.97 -0.15
N MET A 99 9.27 -12.17 0.90
CA MET A 99 8.81 -11.96 2.28
C MET A 99 8.48 -10.50 2.58
N THR A 100 9.32 -9.58 2.13
CA THR A 100 9.09 -8.14 2.31
C THR A 100 7.86 -7.67 1.53
N SER A 101 7.76 -8.04 0.25
CA SER A 101 6.71 -7.55 -0.66
C SER A 101 5.35 -8.20 -0.40
N ILE A 102 5.27 -9.53 -0.29
CA ILE A 102 4.02 -10.23 0.10
C ILE A 102 3.59 -9.75 1.48
N GLY A 103 4.57 -9.54 2.35
CA GLY A 103 4.33 -9.07 3.68
C GLY A 103 3.67 -7.68 3.73
N SER A 104 4.20 -6.72 2.99
CA SER A 104 3.60 -5.38 2.85
C SER A 104 2.19 -5.43 2.26
N ALA A 105 1.96 -6.30 1.26
CA ALA A 105 0.65 -6.51 0.66
C ALA A 105 -0.37 -7.04 1.68
N MET A 106 0.03 -8.03 2.48
CA MET A 106 -0.81 -8.60 3.53
C MET A 106 -1.17 -7.59 4.62
N ILE A 107 -0.22 -6.73 5.01
CA ILE A 107 -0.48 -5.67 5.99
C ILE A 107 -1.56 -4.72 5.47
N ILE A 108 -1.39 -4.22 4.25
CA ILE A 108 -2.36 -3.29 3.65
C ILE A 108 -3.72 -3.95 3.44
N PHE A 109 -3.75 -5.21 3.00
CA PHE A 109 -4.98 -5.98 2.85
C PHE A 109 -5.74 -6.09 4.17
N VAL A 110 -5.07 -6.58 5.22
CA VAL A 110 -5.71 -6.83 6.53
C VAL A 110 -6.16 -5.53 7.17
N VAL A 111 -5.35 -4.48 7.12
CA VAL A 111 -5.70 -3.17 7.70
C VAL A 111 -6.92 -2.57 6.99
N SER A 112 -6.93 -2.56 5.65
CA SER A 112 -8.07 -2.02 4.90
C SER A 112 -9.35 -2.83 5.09
N PHE A 113 -9.25 -4.16 5.08
CA PHE A 113 -10.40 -5.06 5.23
C PHE A 113 -10.96 -5.06 6.66
N ALA A 114 -10.11 -4.98 7.68
CA ALA A 114 -10.53 -4.83 9.07
C ALA A 114 -11.31 -3.52 9.28
N GLY A 115 -10.81 -2.41 8.71
CA GLY A 115 -11.52 -1.12 8.74
C GLY A 115 -12.91 -1.19 8.09
N LEU A 116 -13.04 -1.94 6.98
CA LEU A 116 -14.35 -2.17 6.34
C LEU A 116 -15.32 -2.92 7.25
N ILE A 117 -14.87 -4.02 7.86
CA ILE A 117 -15.72 -4.82 8.76
C ILE A 117 -16.16 -3.97 9.95
N PHE A 118 -15.24 -3.18 10.50
CA PHE A 118 -15.53 -2.27 11.60
C PHE A 118 -16.57 -1.22 11.19
N CYS A 119 -16.39 -0.57 10.04
CA CYS A 119 -17.33 0.40 9.52
C CYS A 119 -18.73 -0.19 9.36
N LEU A 120 -18.87 -1.32 8.66
CA LEU A 120 -20.18 -1.91 8.38
C LEU A 120 -20.92 -2.40 9.64
N LYS A 121 -20.19 -2.83 10.67
CA LYS A 121 -20.80 -3.25 11.96
C LYS A 121 -21.18 -2.06 12.84
N PHE A 122 -20.31 -1.06 12.95
CA PHE A 122 -20.48 0.03 13.93
C PHE A 122 -21.39 1.15 13.43
N THR A 123 -21.52 1.33 12.11
CA THR A 123 -22.35 2.39 11.49
C THR A 123 -23.85 2.05 11.42
N ASN A 124 -24.32 1.03 12.15
CA ASN A 124 -25.72 0.63 12.14
C ASN A 124 -26.69 1.72 12.66
N ASN A 125 -26.18 2.68 13.44
CA ASN A 125 -26.95 3.75 14.09
C ASN A 125 -26.86 5.11 13.38
N VAL A 126 -26.24 5.20 12.20
CA VAL A 126 -26.12 6.47 11.47
C VAL A 126 -27.43 6.78 10.77
N LYS A 127 -27.94 8.00 10.95
CA LYS A 127 -29.09 8.52 10.20
C LYS A 127 -28.68 8.68 8.74
N LEU A 128 -29.04 7.69 7.93
CA LEU A 128 -28.90 7.77 6.48
C LEU A 128 -29.91 8.80 5.97
N ASN A 129 -29.41 9.86 5.34
CA ASN A 129 -30.27 10.81 4.65
C ASN A 129 -30.65 10.16 3.32
N ALA A 130 -31.76 9.42 3.31
CA ALA A 130 -32.42 9.01 2.08
C ALA A 130 -33.07 10.23 1.41
N ILE A 131 -32.28 11.25 1.07
CA ILE A 131 -32.76 12.28 0.16
C ILE A 131 -32.74 11.60 -1.20
N LYS A 132 -33.87 10.97 -1.55
CA LYS A 132 -34.23 10.68 -2.94
C LYS A 132 -34.30 12.04 -3.66
N LEU A 133 -33.14 12.58 -4.04
CA LEU A 133 -33.03 13.71 -4.95
C LEU A 133 -33.51 13.22 -6.31
N ASN A 134 -34.83 13.21 -6.53
CA ASN A 134 -35.50 13.10 -7.84
C ASN A 134 -34.70 12.32 -8.90
N GLY A 135 -34.44 11.03 -8.68
CA GLY A 135 -33.82 10.15 -9.68
C GLY A 135 -32.30 10.25 -9.87
N TYR A 136 -31.55 10.97 -9.02
CA TYR A 136 -30.10 11.07 -9.10
C TYR A 136 -29.42 10.69 -7.78
N ASP A 137 -29.21 9.39 -7.54
CA ASP A 137 -28.30 8.94 -6.49
C ASP A 137 -26.86 9.34 -6.86
N THR A 138 -26.29 10.26 -6.08
CA THR A 138 -24.90 10.71 -6.27
C THR A 138 -23.89 9.59 -6.05
N SER A 139 -24.24 8.58 -5.25
CA SER A 139 -23.45 7.38 -4.98
C SER A 139 -23.29 6.46 -6.21
N LEU A 140 -24.25 6.47 -7.14
CA LEU A 140 -24.14 5.75 -8.41
C LEU A 140 -23.09 6.37 -9.35
N LYS A 141 -22.66 7.60 -9.09
CA LYS A 141 -21.56 8.28 -9.82
C LYS A 141 -20.18 8.00 -9.22
N GLU A 142 -20.07 7.09 -8.25
CA GLU A 142 -18.79 6.60 -7.72
C GLU A 142 -18.30 5.35 -8.47
N PHE A 143 -17.01 5.05 -8.35
CA PHE A 143 -16.37 3.94 -9.07
C PHE A 143 -17.06 2.62 -8.69
N TYR A 144 -17.68 1.94 -9.66
CA TYR A 144 -18.57 0.78 -9.43
C TYR A 144 -19.72 1.05 -8.44
N GLY A 145 -20.34 2.23 -8.48
CA GLY A 145 -21.45 2.64 -7.59
C GLY A 145 -22.61 1.64 -7.47
N TYR A 146 -22.91 0.85 -8.50
CA TYR A 146 -23.92 -0.22 -8.43
C TYR A 146 -23.54 -1.34 -7.44
N TYR A 147 -22.26 -1.74 -7.40
CA TYR A 147 -21.77 -2.77 -6.46
C TYR A 147 -21.58 -2.20 -5.06
N LEU A 148 -21.22 -0.92 -4.96
CA LEU A 148 -21.15 -0.17 -3.71
C LEU A 148 -22.50 -0.17 -2.99
N ALA A 149 -23.59 0.12 -3.71
CA ALA A 149 -24.94 0.16 -3.16
C ALA A 149 -25.51 -1.23 -2.83
N ASN A 150 -25.35 -2.21 -3.74
CA ASN A 150 -26.02 -3.50 -3.62
C ASN A 150 -25.22 -4.58 -2.87
N LYS A 151 -23.88 -4.53 -2.90
CA LYS A 151 -22.98 -5.55 -2.31
C LYS A 151 -21.73 -4.92 -1.69
N PRO A 152 -21.87 -4.14 -0.59
CA PRO A 152 -20.77 -3.36 0.00
C PRO A 152 -19.58 -4.22 0.47
N TYR A 153 -19.85 -5.42 1.00
CA TYR A 153 -18.79 -6.36 1.41
C TYR A 153 -17.92 -6.83 0.23
N LEU A 154 -18.54 -7.12 -0.91
CA LEU A 154 -17.84 -7.61 -2.10
C LEU A 154 -17.04 -6.48 -2.75
N TYR A 155 -17.64 -5.28 -2.85
CA TYR A 155 -16.96 -4.10 -3.37
C TYR A 155 -15.68 -3.80 -2.58
N GLY A 156 -15.78 -3.68 -1.25
CA GLY A 156 -14.62 -3.33 -0.47
C GLY A 156 -13.61 -4.47 -0.30
N LEU A 157 -14.00 -5.75 -0.43
CA LEU A 157 -13.05 -6.85 -0.57
C LEU A 157 -12.19 -6.69 -1.82
N ILE A 158 -12.82 -6.44 -2.98
CA ILE A 158 -12.10 -6.22 -4.25
C ILE A 158 -11.16 -5.02 -4.12
N LEU A 159 -11.63 -3.94 -3.51
CA LEU A 159 -10.80 -2.74 -3.29
C LEU A 159 -9.62 -3.02 -2.35
N SER A 160 -9.82 -3.76 -1.27
CA SER A 160 -8.75 -4.20 -0.36
C SER A 160 -7.71 -5.08 -1.07
N VAL A 161 -8.14 -6.00 -1.94
CA VAL A 161 -7.22 -6.82 -2.75
C VAL A 161 -6.41 -5.93 -3.70
N TRP A 162 -7.05 -4.96 -4.35
CA TRP A 162 -6.37 -4.00 -5.21
C TRP A 162 -5.33 -3.16 -4.46
N ARG A 163 -5.69 -2.64 -3.28
CA ARG A 163 -4.75 -1.94 -2.39
C ARG A 163 -3.57 -2.81 -1.98
N ALA A 164 -3.80 -4.12 -1.78
CA ALA A 164 -2.74 -5.07 -1.49
C ALA A 164 -1.74 -5.21 -2.66
N VAL A 165 -2.22 -5.20 -3.91
CA VAL A 165 -1.35 -5.20 -5.10
C VAL A 165 -0.46 -3.96 -5.11
N ILE A 166 -0.99 -2.79 -4.83
CA ILE A 166 -0.18 -1.56 -4.75
C ILE A 166 0.80 -1.63 -3.57
N GLY A 167 0.35 -2.17 -2.44
CA GLY A 167 1.19 -2.45 -1.28
C GLY A 167 2.39 -3.33 -1.61
N PHE A 168 2.18 -4.39 -2.38
CA PHE A 168 3.25 -5.24 -2.88
C PHE A 168 4.30 -4.43 -3.64
N ILE A 169 3.87 -3.58 -4.58
CA ILE A 169 4.76 -2.76 -5.41
C ILE A 169 5.55 -1.77 -4.55
N ILE A 170 4.91 -1.10 -3.59
CA ILE A 170 5.61 -0.20 -2.65
C ILE A 170 6.62 -0.95 -1.78
N GLY A 171 6.27 -2.15 -1.31
CA GLY A 171 7.20 -3.03 -0.62
C GLY A 171 8.40 -3.40 -1.48
N THR A 172 8.16 -3.69 -2.78
CA THR A 172 9.27 -3.91 -3.72
C THR A 172 10.17 -2.68 -3.86
N PHE A 173 9.59 -1.48 -3.87
CA PHE A 173 10.35 -0.24 -3.98
C PHE A 173 11.24 -0.01 -2.75
N GLY A 174 10.69 -0.13 -1.55
CA GLY A 174 11.45 -0.06 -0.30
C GLY A 174 12.57 -1.12 -0.24
N PHE A 175 12.28 -2.34 -0.70
CA PHE A 175 13.28 -3.41 -0.79
C PHE A 175 14.42 -3.06 -1.76
N VAL A 176 14.11 -2.54 -2.95
CA VAL A 176 15.12 -2.12 -3.93
C VAL A 176 15.99 -0.98 -3.40
N LEU A 177 15.41 0.02 -2.72
CA LEU A 177 16.19 1.06 -2.06
C LEU A 177 17.12 0.46 -0.99
N SER A 178 16.62 -0.51 -0.21
CA SER A 178 17.41 -1.20 0.82
C SER A 178 18.60 -2.00 0.27
N LEU A 179 18.60 -2.35 -1.02
CA LEU A 179 19.72 -3.06 -1.67
C LEU A 179 20.89 -2.14 -2.03
N TYR A 180 20.64 -0.86 -2.29
CA TYR A 180 21.65 0.04 -2.86
C TYR A 180 22.05 1.20 -1.97
N ILE A 181 21.17 1.61 -1.06
CA ILE A 181 21.35 2.79 -0.22
C ILE A 181 21.89 2.37 1.16
N ASN A 182 22.73 3.21 1.76
CA ASN A 182 23.34 2.98 3.08
C ASN A 182 22.78 3.91 4.17
N ASN A 183 21.66 4.56 3.90
CA ASN A 183 20.96 5.39 4.86
C ASN A 183 19.56 4.81 5.10
N ILE A 184 19.31 4.39 6.34
CA ILE A 184 18.03 3.80 6.76
C ILE A 184 16.87 4.77 6.57
N PHE A 185 17.07 6.08 6.79
CA PHE A 185 16.01 7.07 6.64
C PHE A 185 15.53 7.11 5.19
N ILE A 186 16.44 7.18 4.22
CA ILE A 186 16.10 7.21 2.79
C ILE A 186 15.38 5.92 2.36
N ILE A 187 15.76 4.77 2.93
CA ILE A 187 15.12 3.48 2.61
C ILE A 187 13.68 3.45 3.13
N LEU A 188 13.43 3.97 4.33
CA LEU A 188 12.13 3.94 4.97
C LEU A 188 11.19 5.04 4.47
N THR A 189 11.71 6.25 4.26
CA THR A 189 10.92 7.41 3.82
C THR A 189 10.87 7.55 2.31
N GLY A 190 11.78 6.95 1.55
CA GLY A 190 11.84 7.05 0.09
C GLY A 190 10.52 6.71 -0.61
N PRO A 191 9.89 5.55 -0.32
CA PRO A 191 8.59 5.19 -0.90
C PRO A 191 7.47 6.16 -0.53
N PHE A 192 7.47 6.67 0.71
CA PHE A 192 6.51 7.69 1.15
C PHE A 192 6.69 9.01 0.40
N VAL A 193 7.92 9.54 0.37
CA VAL A 193 8.23 10.80 -0.32
C VAL A 193 7.92 10.69 -1.82
N TYR A 194 8.20 9.54 -2.44
CA TYR A 194 7.86 9.30 -3.84
C TYR A 194 6.37 9.43 -4.10
N VAL A 195 5.53 8.76 -3.31
CA VAL A 195 4.06 8.79 -3.47
C VAL A 195 3.53 10.23 -3.40
N PHE A 196 4.06 11.03 -2.48
CA PHE A 196 3.70 12.44 -2.35
C PHE A 196 4.16 13.31 -3.53
N ILE A 197 5.43 13.20 -3.93
CA ILE A 197 5.98 13.98 -5.03
C ILE A 197 5.25 13.65 -6.33
N GLU A 198 5.02 12.36 -6.59
CA GLU A 198 4.30 11.90 -7.78
C GLU A 198 2.86 12.46 -7.81
N SER A 199 2.15 12.38 -6.69
CA SER A 199 0.78 12.89 -6.59
C SER A 199 0.73 14.40 -6.79
N TYR A 200 1.68 15.13 -6.22
CA TYR A 200 1.78 16.58 -6.37
C TYR A 200 2.13 17.01 -7.80
N MET A 201 3.06 16.29 -8.46
CA MET A 201 3.41 16.52 -9.86
C MET A 201 2.19 16.34 -10.77
N PHE A 202 1.43 15.27 -10.60
CA PHE A 202 0.22 15.03 -11.39
C PHE A 202 -0.90 16.04 -11.11
N ALA A 203 -0.99 16.54 -9.88
CA ALA A 203 -1.91 17.63 -9.53
C ALA A 203 -1.55 18.94 -10.27
N ILE A 204 -0.27 19.32 -10.32
CA ILE A 204 0.20 20.51 -11.06
C ILE A 204 -0.05 20.37 -12.57
N LEU A 205 0.16 19.17 -13.12
CA LEU A 205 -0.10 18.90 -14.54
C LEU A 205 -1.59 18.87 -14.91
N GLY A 206 -2.49 19.07 -13.95
CA GLY A 206 -3.94 19.06 -14.16
C GLY A 206 -4.53 17.67 -14.41
N VAL A 207 -3.77 16.61 -14.10
CA VAL A 207 -4.15 15.22 -14.33
C VAL A 207 -3.98 14.34 -13.08
N PRO A 208 -4.60 14.72 -11.93
CA PRO A 208 -4.41 14.03 -10.65
C PRO A 208 -4.89 12.56 -10.67
N TYR A 209 -5.75 12.20 -11.63
CA TYR A 209 -6.31 10.85 -11.83
C TYR A 209 -5.32 9.80 -12.35
N TYR A 210 -4.07 10.19 -12.65
CA TYR A 210 -2.98 9.26 -12.97
C TYR A 210 -2.06 8.96 -11.79
N SER A 211 -2.26 9.63 -10.64
CA SER A 211 -1.41 9.46 -9.47
C SER A 211 -1.53 8.06 -8.83
N ILE A 212 -0.50 7.65 -8.13
CA ILE A 212 -0.51 6.41 -7.35
C ILE A 212 -1.54 6.45 -6.21
N VAL A 213 -1.80 7.62 -5.62
CA VAL A 213 -2.79 7.79 -4.56
C VAL A 213 -4.21 7.58 -5.10
N THR A 214 -4.55 8.17 -6.25
CA THR A 214 -5.86 7.92 -6.89
C THR A 214 -5.99 6.50 -7.43
N SER A 215 -4.86 5.87 -7.79
CA SER A 215 -4.84 4.45 -8.13
C SER A 215 -5.10 3.58 -6.90
N PHE A 216 -4.62 3.98 -5.72
CA PHE A 216 -4.83 3.29 -4.45
C PHE A 216 -6.25 3.43 -3.93
N ASP A 217 -6.82 4.63 -4.02
CA ASP A 217 -8.22 4.88 -3.73
C ASP A 217 -8.94 5.61 -4.88
N PRO A 218 -9.67 4.88 -5.74
CA PRO A 218 -10.41 5.48 -6.84
C PRO A 218 -11.61 6.29 -6.34
N SER A 219 -12.08 6.12 -5.10
CA SER A 219 -13.22 6.90 -4.55
C SER A 219 -12.96 8.40 -4.45
N ILE A 220 -11.70 8.85 -4.50
CA ILE A 220 -11.34 10.26 -4.40
C ILE A 220 -11.92 11.09 -5.55
N LEU A 221 -12.19 10.46 -6.71
CA LEU A 221 -12.62 11.16 -7.92
C LEU A 221 -13.98 10.68 -8.42
N ILE A 222 -14.66 11.55 -9.16
CA ILE A 222 -15.97 11.28 -9.77
C ILE A 222 -15.80 10.17 -10.85
N ALA A 223 -16.65 9.13 -10.82
CA ALA A 223 -16.48 7.92 -11.64
C ALA A 223 -16.46 8.16 -13.14
N LYS A 224 -17.05 9.26 -13.62
CA LYS A 224 -17.04 9.63 -15.05
C LYS A 224 -15.61 9.77 -15.59
N VAL A 225 -14.63 10.01 -14.73
CA VAL A 225 -13.22 10.22 -15.07
C VAL A 225 -12.37 8.96 -14.84
N ILE A 226 -12.88 7.95 -14.13
CA ILE A 226 -12.10 6.78 -13.71
C ILE A 226 -12.37 5.62 -14.66
N SER A 227 -11.35 5.25 -15.43
CA SER A 227 -11.34 4.02 -16.21
C SER A 227 -10.27 3.07 -15.67
N LEU A 228 -10.46 1.76 -15.86
CA LEU A 228 -9.48 0.74 -15.48
C LEU A 228 -8.06 1.06 -15.99
N LYS A 229 -7.96 1.62 -17.20
CA LYS A 229 -6.68 2.01 -17.79
C LYS A 229 -5.99 3.12 -17.00
N ARG A 230 -6.75 4.06 -16.42
CA ARG A 230 -6.20 5.21 -15.67
C ARG A 230 -5.68 4.78 -14.29
N ILE A 231 -6.40 3.88 -13.60
CA ILE A 231 -5.98 3.29 -12.33
C ILE A 231 -4.66 2.50 -12.46
N LEU A 232 -4.35 1.96 -13.64
CA LEU A 232 -3.12 1.20 -13.87
C LEU A 232 -1.88 2.08 -14.11
N VAL A 233 -2.05 3.37 -14.41
CA VAL A 233 -0.93 4.26 -14.77
C VAL A 233 0.02 4.48 -13.59
N GLY A 234 -0.50 4.80 -12.41
CA GLY A 234 0.32 5.01 -11.20
C GLY A 234 1.21 3.80 -10.87
N PRO A 235 0.64 2.59 -10.73
CA PRO A 235 1.41 1.37 -10.50
C PRO A 235 2.47 1.10 -11.59
N PHE A 236 2.12 1.31 -12.86
CA PHE A 236 3.04 1.11 -13.98
C PHE A 236 4.23 2.08 -13.92
N LEU A 237 3.96 3.36 -13.64
CA LEU A 237 5.01 4.38 -13.50
C LEU A 237 5.95 4.05 -12.34
N LEU A 238 5.39 3.60 -11.20
CA LEU A 238 6.19 3.18 -10.05
C LEU A 238 7.09 1.98 -10.39
N ILE A 239 6.59 0.98 -11.12
CA ILE A 239 7.41 -0.14 -11.60
C ILE A 239 8.53 0.35 -12.52
N MET A 240 8.24 1.27 -13.44
CA MET A 240 9.25 1.87 -14.31
C MET A 240 10.34 2.58 -13.50
N VAL A 241 9.98 3.33 -12.46
CA VAL A 241 10.93 4.00 -11.55
C VAL A 241 11.79 2.99 -10.79
N ILE A 242 11.20 1.90 -10.28
CA ILE A 242 11.95 0.80 -9.65
C ILE A 242 12.98 0.22 -10.62
N CYS A 243 12.57 -0.05 -11.87
CA CYS A 243 13.45 -0.60 -12.89
C CYS A 243 14.61 0.36 -13.21
N ILE A 244 14.34 1.65 -13.40
CA ILE A 244 15.36 2.67 -13.67
C ILE A 244 16.36 2.73 -12.51
N ILE A 245 15.88 2.75 -11.27
CA ILE A 245 16.74 2.79 -10.08
C ILE A 245 17.61 1.53 -10.01
N SER A 246 17.03 0.36 -10.24
CA SER A 246 17.76 -0.91 -10.24
C SER A 246 18.84 -0.95 -11.33
N ILE A 247 18.51 -0.52 -12.55
CA ILE A 247 19.46 -0.44 -13.67
C ILE A 247 20.57 0.58 -13.38
N TYR A 248 20.21 1.77 -12.87
CA TYR A 248 21.17 2.81 -12.54
C TYR A 248 22.21 2.32 -11.52
N PHE A 249 21.76 1.71 -10.42
CA PHE A 249 22.69 1.21 -9.41
C PHE A 249 23.45 -0.05 -9.84
N SER A 250 22.82 -0.94 -10.62
CA SER A 250 23.45 -2.19 -11.07
C SER A 250 24.46 -1.97 -12.20
N CYS A 251 24.12 -1.17 -13.20
CA CYS A 251 24.93 -1.00 -14.42
C CYS A 251 25.88 0.19 -14.33
N ILE A 252 25.43 1.33 -13.80
CA ILE A 252 26.20 2.60 -13.89
C ILE A 252 27.11 2.77 -12.68
N LYS A 253 26.58 2.67 -11.46
CA LYS A 253 27.41 2.82 -10.26
C LYS A 253 28.32 1.62 -9.98
N LYS A 254 28.14 0.49 -10.67
CA LYS A 254 28.81 -0.79 -10.42
C LYS A 254 28.93 -1.11 -8.92
N LYS A 255 27.97 -0.65 -8.11
CA LYS A 255 27.93 -0.98 -6.69
C LYS A 255 27.59 -2.44 -6.62
N SER A 256 28.62 -3.26 -6.47
CA SER A 256 28.41 -4.66 -6.20
C SER A 256 27.58 -4.73 -4.92
N ILE A 257 26.61 -5.64 -4.88
CA ILE A 257 25.87 -6.01 -3.67
C ILE A 257 26.84 -6.51 -2.55
N HIS A 258 28.16 -6.47 -2.78
CA HIS A 258 29.22 -7.09 -1.99
C HIS A 258 30.17 -6.13 -1.27
N TYR A 259 30.25 -4.83 -1.57
CA TYR A 259 31.24 -3.97 -0.91
C TYR A 259 30.74 -2.55 -0.70
N ILE A 260 30.25 -2.28 0.52
CA ILE A 260 30.54 -1.05 1.29
C ILE A 260 30.79 -1.50 2.72
#